data_AF-A0A948GY45-F1
#
_entry.id   AF-A0A948GY45-F1
#
_cell.length_a   1.000
_cell.length_b   1.000
_cell.length_c   1.000
_cell.angle_alpha   90.00
_cell.angle_beta   90.00
_cell.angle_gamma   90.00
#
_symmetry.space_group_name_H-M   'P 1'
#
loop_
_entity.id
_entity.type
_entity.pdbx_description
1 polymer ?
#
loop_
_entity_poly.entity_id
_entity_poly.type
_entity_poly.pdbx_seq_one_letter_code
_entity_poly.pdbx_strand_id
1 'polypeptide(L)' 'GNIKVFNPAFDMTPSKYITAFITDKGVIRYPFKMNIKRIMV' A
#
# COMPACT_ATOMS: atom_id res chain seq x y z
N GLY A 1 -22.23 -29.57 11.21
CA GLY A 1 -21.17 -29.51 10.19
C GLY A 1 -20.23 -28.39 10.55
N ASN A 2 -18.99 -28.70 10.92
CA ASN A 2 -17.95 -27.70 11.17
C ASN A 2 -16.81 -27.96 10.19
N ILE A 3 -16.67 -27.07 9.21
CA ILE A 3 -15.61 -27.12 8.20
C ILE A 3 -14.67 -25.95 8.47
N LYS A 4 -13.37 -26.21 8.49
CA LYS A 4 -12.36 -25.15 8.62
C LYS A 4 -12.34 -24.35 7.31
N VAL A 5 -12.40 -23.03 7.42
CA VAL A 5 -12.32 -22.11 6.28
C VAL A 5 -11.16 -21.14 6.45
N PHE A 6 -10.61 -20.68 5.33
CA PHE A 6 -9.59 -19.63 5.31
C PHE A 6 -10.25 -18.32 4.88
N ASN A 7 -10.23 -17.32 5.77
CA ASN A 7 -10.85 -16.01 5.56
C ASN A 7 -9.92 -14.88 6.04
N PRO A 8 -8.81 -14.61 5.33
CA PRO A 8 -7.95 -13.48 5.64
C PRO A 8 -8.66 -12.17 5.27
N ALA A 9 -8.62 -11.19 6.16
CA ALA A 9 -9.25 -9.90 5.91
C ALA A 9 -8.51 -9.08 4.85
N PHE A 10 -7.18 -9.21 4.75
CA PHE A 10 -6.35 -8.36 3.91
C PHE A 10 -5.12 -9.04 3.30
N ASP A 11 -4.76 -8.42 2.19
CA ASP A 11 -3.60 -8.50 1.31
C ASP A 11 -2.31 -7.74 1.65
N MET A 12 -1.16 -8.10 1.08
CA MET A 12 -0.05 -7.16 0.89
C MET A 12 0.35 -7.11 -0.58
N THR A 13 0.27 -5.94 -1.20
CA THR A 13 0.70 -5.72 -2.58
C THR A 13 2.13 -5.16 -2.65
N PRO A 14 3.09 -5.84 -3.32
CA PRO A 14 4.42 -5.29 -3.57
C PRO A 14 4.39 -3.97 -4.35
N SER A 15 5.27 -3.03 -3.98
CA SER A 15 5.28 -1.67 -4.53
C SER A 15 5.49 -1.59 -6.05
N LYS A 16 6.13 -2.59 -6.65
CA LYS A 16 6.32 -2.68 -8.12
C LYS A 16 5.01 -2.76 -8.90
N TYR A 17 3.89 -3.11 -8.25
CA TYR A 17 2.57 -3.18 -8.86
C TYR A 17 1.74 -1.90 -8.65
N ILE A 18 2.29 -0.88 -7.97
CA ILE A 18 1.57 0.36 -7.64
C ILE A 18 2.15 1.51 -8.47
N THR A 19 1.31 2.20 -9.24
CA THR A 19 1.73 3.35 -10.07
C THR A 19 1.98 4.61 -9.23
N ALA A 20 1.08 4.92 -8.29
CA ALA A 20 1.16 6.08 -7.42
C ALA A 20 0.28 5.90 -6.16
N PHE A 21 0.57 6.65 -5.10
CA PHE A 21 -0.32 6.84 -3.95
C PHE A 21 -0.94 8.23 -4.01
N ILE A 22 -2.25 8.34 -3.84
CA ILE A 22 -2.96 9.62 -3.75
C ILE A 22 -3.16 9.93 -2.27
N THR A 23 -2.69 11.09 -1.82
CA THR A 23 -2.84 11.56 -0.44
C THR A 23 -3.39 12.99 -0.44
N ASP A 24 -3.79 13.46 0.75
CA ASP A 24 -4.13 14.86 1.05
C ASP A 24 -2.98 15.83 0.74
N LYS A 25 -1.73 15.35 0.80
CA LYS A 25 -0.52 16.10 0.45
C LYS A 25 -0.13 15.99 -1.04
N GLY A 26 -0.96 15.38 -1.89
CA GLY A 26 -0.76 15.26 -3.33
C GLY A 26 -0.49 13.83 -3.81
N VAL A 27 0.08 13.69 -5.02
CA VAL A 27 0.32 12.38 -5.66
C VAL A 27 1.77 11.94 -5.47
N ILE A 28 2.00 10.82 -4.78
CA ILE A 28 3.31 10.21 -4.55
C ILE A 28 3.61 9.18 -5.64
N ARG A 29 4.70 9.36 -6.38
CA ARG A 29 5.21 8.38 -7.37
C ARG A 29 6.50 7.71 -6.88
N TYR A 30 6.95 6.70 -7.61
CA TYR A 30 8.26 6.09 -7.40
C TYR A 30 9.38 7.15 -7.44
N PRO A 31 10.46 7.06 -6.62
CA PRO A 31 10.74 6.05 -5.59
C PRO A 31 9.98 6.29 -4.28
N PHE A 32 9.10 5.35 -3.91
CA PHE A 32 8.16 5.54 -2.80
C PHE A 32 8.83 5.78 -1.45
N LYS A 33 9.89 5.04 -1.10
CA LYS A 33 10.58 5.21 0.21
C LYS A 33 11.07 6.64 0.43
N MET A 34 11.65 7.26 -0.59
CA MET A 34 12.17 8.63 -0.52
C MET A 34 11.03 9.64 -0.48
N ASN A 35 10.05 9.50 -1.37
CA ASN A 35 8.97 10.48 -1.51
C ASN A 35 7.99 10.43 -0.33
N ILE A 36 7.71 9.25 0.23
CA ILE A 36 6.95 9.11 1.47
C ILE A 36 7.70 9.82 2.61
N LYS A 37 9.02 9.62 2.75
CA LYS A 37 9.80 10.29 3.81
C LYS A 37 9.74 11.81 3.68
N ARG A 38 9.76 12.36 2.46
CA ARG A 38 9.69 13.81 2.20
C ARG A 38 8.39 14.46 2.66
N ILE A 39 7.28 13.73 2.68
CA ILE A 39 5.97 14.26 3.07
C ILE A 39 5.60 13.99 4.54
N MET A 40 6.41 13.19 5.25
CA MET A 40 6.24 12.87 6.68
C MET A 40 6.98 13.84 7.61
N VAL A 41 7.80 14.73 7.05
CA VAL A 41 8.47 15.84 7.76
C VAL A 41 7.66 17.13 7.67
#